data_AF-A0A957MAA8-F1
#
_entry.id   AF-A0A957MAA8-F1
#
_cell.length_a   1.000
_cell.length_b   1.000
_cell.length_c   1.000
_cell.angle_alpha   90.00
_cell.angle_beta   90.00
_cell.angle_gamma   90.00
#
_symmetry.space_group_name_H-M   'P 1'
#
loop_
_entity.id
_entity.type
_entity.pdbx_description
1 polymer ?
#
loop_
_entity_poly.entity_id
_entity_poly.type
_entity_poly.pdbx_seq_one_letter_code
_entity_poly.pdbx_strand_id
1 'polypeptide(L)'
;CRTAYPNLAFRLGVLLERLAVEPLRADGQTIDAAALVQVLTRLTGTRAGYMPLMIAELEQDVTVTYLALLNNEVGTEDAEGAASFDMSDPVQAFLADSITVLGEGGEMGPVLEFLVSTATLLAGDDALPALQSFIDESYEGATRTKLTELLATVTPDDVAKSSYVAQLRAGQEAATPVELTPEEEAAQQVSNQRMLTLIGAAYFLNMNIHCNEDFQFERYEDALNAVNDLAFPQFTDLASLREQSNTCVGWPVAAAPIEVKNPVSSTVPALILQGAYDTRTPLFMGRRAARELANSTLVVVPQQGHEVWTSATNCAGRIATAFVLDPGAELDLSCLDARRPQWALPEGE
;
A
#
# COMPACT_ATOMS: atom_id res chain seq x y z
N CYS A 1 17.99 17.33 -1.16
CA CYS A 1 18.27 15.93 -0.76
C CYS A 1 19.72 15.51 -1.00
N ARG A 2 20.17 15.11 -2.22
CA ARG A 2 21.55 14.57 -2.41
C ARG A 2 22.69 15.44 -1.88
N THR A 3 22.55 16.77 -1.94
CA THR A 3 23.52 17.71 -1.37
C THR A 3 23.58 17.65 0.15
N ALA A 4 22.42 17.70 0.82
CA ALA A 4 22.29 17.64 2.28
C ALA A 4 22.56 16.23 2.85
N TYR A 5 22.26 15.18 2.07
CA TYR A 5 22.36 13.78 2.46
C TYR A 5 23.20 12.96 1.47
N PRO A 6 24.52 13.19 1.41
CA PRO A 6 25.39 12.46 0.49
C PRO A 6 25.44 10.98 0.88
N ASN A 7 25.46 10.10 -0.14
CA ASN A 7 25.63 8.65 -0.01
C ASN A 7 24.64 7.96 0.96
N LEU A 8 23.42 8.50 1.10
CA LEU A 8 22.43 8.05 2.07
C LEU A 8 22.15 6.54 2.02
N ALA A 9 22.09 5.93 0.84
CA ALA A 9 21.86 4.48 0.71
C ALA A 9 22.99 3.65 1.35
N PHE A 10 24.25 4.00 1.09
CA PHE A 10 25.38 3.33 1.73
C PHE A 10 25.34 3.50 3.25
N ARG A 11 25.04 4.72 3.71
CA ARG A 11 24.95 5.03 5.14
C ARG A 11 23.82 4.25 5.83
N LEU A 12 22.67 4.10 5.19
CA LEU A 12 21.57 3.27 5.66
C LEU A 12 22.01 1.80 5.84
N GLY A 13 22.82 1.27 4.92
CA GLY A 13 23.35 -0.08 5.02
C GLY A 13 24.20 -0.26 6.28
N VAL A 14 25.14 0.67 6.51
CA VAL A 14 25.98 0.70 7.72
C VAL A 14 25.13 0.86 9.00
N LEU A 15 24.11 1.72 8.97
CA LEU A 15 23.21 1.92 10.10
C LEU A 15 22.45 0.63 10.45
N LEU A 16 21.91 -0.08 9.46
CA LEU A 16 21.18 -1.32 9.67
C LEU A 16 22.09 -2.43 10.22
N GLU A 17 23.33 -2.55 9.72
CA GLU A 17 24.33 -3.47 10.29
C GLU A 17 24.65 -3.15 11.75
N ARG A 18 24.82 -1.87 12.08
CA ARG A 18 25.08 -1.42 13.45
C ARG A 18 23.91 -1.74 14.38
N LEU A 19 22.69 -1.36 14.00
CA LEU A 19 21.48 -1.58 14.81
C LEU A 19 21.14 -3.07 15.00
N ALA A 20 21.64 -3.96 14.14
CA ALA A 20 21.50 -5.40 14.32
C ALA A 20 22.35 -5.94 15.49
N VAL A 21 23.43 -5.24 15.85
CA VAL A 21 24.36 -5.62 16.93
C VAL A 21 24.17 -4.76 18.18
N GLU A 22 23.93 -3.46 17.98
CA GLU A 22 23.81 -2.44 19.02
C GLU A 22 22.49 -1.66 18.85
N PRO A 23 21.35 -2.21 19.29
CA PRO A 23 20.07 -1.52 19.23
C PRO A 23 20.05 -0.26 20.10
N LEU A 24 19.38 0.79 19.63
CA LEU A 24 19.12 1.97 20.44
C LEU A 24 17.93 1.76 21.37
N ARG A 25 17.85 2.59 22.42
CA ARG A 25 16.75 2.60 23.38
C ARG A 25 16.22 4.02 23.51
N ALA A 26 14.93 4.21 23.25
CA ALA A 26 14.25 5.49 23.44
C ALA A 26 12.79 5.23 23.80
N ASP A 27 12.22 6.01 24.73
CA ASP A 27 10.83 5.93 25.18
C ASP A 27 10.33 4.50 25.50
N GLY A 28 11.19 3.68 26.10
CA GLY A 28 10.88 2.29 26.45
C GLY A 28 10.88 1.32 25.27
N GLN A 29 11.12 1.79 24.04
CA GLN A 29 11.20 1.00 22.82
C GLN A 29 12.65 0.60 22.52
N THR A 30 12.81 -0.54 21.85
CA THR A 30 14.09 -0.97 21.28
C THR A 30 14.06 -0.68 19.78
N ILE A 31 15.06 0.06 19.30
CA ILE A 31 15.21 0.41 17.89
C ILE A 31 16.36 -0.44 17.36
N ASP A 32 16.03 -1.61 16.81
CA ASP A 32 16.96 -2.48 16.11
C ASP A 32 16.79 -2.36 14.59
N ALA A 33 17.55 -3.15 13.83
CA ALA A 33 17.47 -3.14 12.37
C ALA A 33 16.07 -3.51 11.84
N ALA A 34 15.37 -4.42 12.51
CA ALA A 34 14.03 -4.85 12.09
C ALA A 34 12.99 -3.76 12.33
N ALA A 35 13.06 -3.07 13.47
CA ALA A 35 12.21 -1.92 13.78
C ALA A 35 12.42 -0.78 12.77
N LEU A 36 13.67 -0.48 12.40
CA LEU A 36 13.95 0.52 11.37
C LEU A 36 13.40 0.11 9.99
N VAL A 37 13.56 -1.16 9.59
CA VAL A 37 12.97 -1.67 8.35
C VAL A 37 11.45 -1.51 8.34
N GLN A 38 10.76 -1.81 9.45
CA GLN A 38 9.31 -1.64 9.55
C GLN A 38 8.85 -0.20 9.34
N VAL A 39 9.57 0.78 9.91
CA VAL A 39 9.24 2.20 9.66
C VAL A 39 9.47 2.53 8.19
N LEU A 40 10.62 2.15 7.63
CA LEU A 40 11.01 2.47 6.25
C LEU A 40 10.06 1.88 5.19
N THR A 41 9.52 0.68 5.40
CA THR A 41 8.56 0.06 4.45
C THR A 41 7.17 0.69 4.49
N ARG A 42 6.85 1.44 5.54
CA ARG A 42 5.55 2.12 5.71
C ARG A 42 5.58 3.59 5.32
N LEU A 43 6.72 4.13 4.89
CA LEU A 43 6.81 5.54 4.49
C LEU A 43 6.14 5.78 3.13
N THR A 44 4.95 6.36 3.16
CA THR A 44 4.21 6.82 1.97
C THR A 44 3.99 8.34 2.03
N GLY A 45 3.51 8.92 0.94
CA GLY A 45 3.15 10.35 0.88
C GLY A 45 4.29 11.29 1.30
N THR A 46 3.96 12.30 2.11
CA THR A 46 4.89 13.32 2.61
C THR A 46 5.87 12.80 3.67
N ARG A 47 5.56 11.68 4.33
CA ARG A 47 6.40 11.02 5.34
C ARG A 47 7.74 10.56 4.76
N ALA A 48 7.75 10.16 3.49
CA ALA A 48 8.98 9.80 2.79
C ALA A 48 10.00 10.95 2.76
N GLY A 49 9.54 12.21 2.85
CA GLY A 49 10.39 13.40 2.93
C GLY A 49 11.27 13.47 4.18
N TYR A 50 10.91 12.75 5.25
CA TYR A 50 11.63 12.71 6.53
C TYR A 50 12.64 11.55 6.61
N MET A 51 12.57 10.60 5.67
CA MET A 51 13.48 9.44 5.63
C MET A 51 14.96 9.83 5.72
N PRO A 52 15.47 10.83 4.96
CA PRO A 52 16.89 11.18 5.03
C PRO A 52 17.31 11.76 6.38
N LEU A 53 16.45 12.59 7.00
CA LEU A 53 16.71 13.17 8.31
C LEU A 53 16.73 12.10 9.39
N MET A 54 15.72 11.20 9.40
CA MET A 54 15.65 10.08 10.32
C MET A 54 16.94 9.22 10.28
N ILE A 55 17.41 8.88 9.08
CA ILE A 55 18.64 8.09 8.92
C ILE A 55 19.84 8.86 9.49
N ALA A 56 19.96 10.16 9.17
CA ALA A 56 21.06 10.99 9.64
C ALA A 56 21.07 11.23 11.15
N GLU A 57 19.90 11.27 11.79
CA GLU A 57 19.74 11.35 13.24
C GLU A 57 20.09 10.04 13.93
N LEU A 58 19.56 8.91 13.43
CA LEU A 58 19.82 7.60 14.02
C LEU A 58 21.29 7.24 13.99
N GLU A 59 22.03 7.65 12.94
CA GLU A 59 23.50 7.51 12.88
C GLU A 59 24.22 8.18 14.07
N GLN A 60 23.64 9.22 14.65
CA GLN A 60 24.16 9.99 15.78
C GLN A 60 23.46 9.64 17.10
N ASP A 61 22.75 8.51 17.14
CA ASP A 61 21.95 8.03 18.28
C ASP A 61 20.83 9.00 18.69
N VAL A 62 20.39 9.86 17.76
CA VAL A 62 19.24 10.75 17.91
C VAL A 62 18.01 10.04 17.35
N THR A 63 16.93 9.98 18.13
CA THR A 63 15.72 9.20 17.80
C THR A 63 14.49 10.06 17.49
N VAL A 64 14.65 11.38 17.39
CA VAL A 64 13.55 12.35 17.32
C VAL A 64 12.65 12.11 16.11
N THR A 65 13.19 12.13 14.89
CA THR A 65 12.42 11.94 13.67
C THR A 65 11.92 10.50 13.54
N TYR A 66 12.68 9.51 14.04
CA TYR A 66 12.23 8.11 14.07
C TYR A 66 10.96 7.95 14.91
N LEU A 67 10.96 8.48 16.14
CA LEU A 67 9.81 8.42 17.03
C LEU A 67 8.66 9.26 16.50
N ALA A 68 8.92 10.45 15.95
CA ALA A 68 7.90 11.28 15.34
C ALA A 68 7.23 10.59 14.14
N LEU A 69 8.00 9.86 13.31
CA LEU A 69 7.44 9.04 12.25
C LEU A 69 6.63 7.87 12.83
N LEU A 70 7.18 7.14 13.79
CA LEU A 70 6.49 6.01 14.42
C LEU A 70 5.16 6.43 15.08
N ASN A 71 5.13 7.59 15.73
CA ASN A 71 3.97 8.16 16.41
C ASN A 71 3.06 8.99 15.49
N ASN A 72 3.37 9.06 14.20
CA ASN A 72 2.60 9.81 13.20
C ASN A 72 2.49 11.32 13.45
N GLU A 73 3.55 11.93 13.98
CA GLU A 73 3.60 13.35 14.32
C GLU A 73 4.13 14.23 13.18
N VAL A 74 4.83 13.64 12.20
CA VAL A 74 5.43 14.34 11.05
C VAL A 74 5.03 13.72 9.72
N GLY A 75 4.99 14.55 8.67
CA GLY A 75 4.53 14.11 7.35
C GLY A 75 3.06 13.70 7.33
N THR A 76 2.23 14.40 8.12
CA THR A 76 0.78 14.16 8.22
C THR A 76 -0.01 14.83 7.10
N GLU A 77 0.65 15.58 6.22
CA GLU A 77 0.01 16.23 5.09
C GLU A 77 -0.21 15.25 3.93
N ASP A 78 -1.34 15.38 3.24
CA ASP A 78 -1.60 14.66 2.00
C ASP A 78 -0.61 15.08 0.89
N ALA A 79 -0.03 14.09 0.21
CA ALA A 79 0.84 14.37 -0.95
C ALA A 79 0.08 14.96 -2.16
N GLU A 80 -1.24 14.73 -2.21
CA GLU A 80 -2.30 15.41 -2.98
C GLU A 80 -3.51 14.44 -3.05
N GLY A 81 -4.59 14.70 -2.29
CA GLY A 81 -5.97 14.23 -2.51
C GLY A 81 -6.20 12.80 -3.04
N ALA A 82 -5.25 11.89 -2.83
CA ALA A 82 -5.39 10.50 -3.17
C ALA A 82 -6.26 9.88 -2.08
N ALA A 83 -7.14 8.96 -2.47
CA ALA A 83 -7.81 8.07 -1.53
C ALA A 83 -6.79 7.07 -0.95
N SER A 84 -5.72 7.58 -0.34
CA SER A 84 -4.85 6.83 0.56
C SER A 84 -5.29 7.14 1.98
N PHE A 85 -5.29 6.14 2.85
CA PHE A 85 -5.53 6.35 4.27
C PHE A 85 -4.58 7.42 4.81
N ASP A 86 -5.15 8.44 5.48
CA ASP A 86 -4.39 9.41 6.25
C ASP A 86 -3.81 8.71 7.47
N MET A 87 -2.52 8.38 7.41
CA MET A 87 -1.84 7.64 8.48
C MET A 87 -1.70 8.45 9.78
N SER A 88 -2.04 9.75 9.78
CA SER A 88 -2.11 10.55 11.01
C SER A 88 -3.43 10.39 11.75
N ASP A 89 -4.47 9.89 11.08
CA ASP A 89 -5.73 9.49 11.68
C ASP A 89 -5.61 8.04 12.19
N PRO A 90 -5.66 7.79 13.52
CA PRO A 90 -5.47 6.46 14.08
C PRO A 90 -6.47 5.41 13.56
N VAL A 91 -7.68 5.83 13.17
CA VAL A 91 -8.67 4.93 12.56
C VAL A 91 -8.22 4.48 11.18
N GLN A 92 -7.73 5.42 10.37
CA GLN A 92 -7.27 5.13 9.01
C GLN A 92 -5.95 4.34 9.02
N ALA A 93 -5.07 4.62 9.98
CA ALA A 93 -3.86 3.82 10.22
C ALA A 93 -4.21 2.37 10.61
N PHE A 94 -5.19 2.18 11.49
CA PHE A 94 -5.72 0.85 11.83
C PHE A 94 -6.24 0.09 10.59
N LEU A 95 -7.01 0.77 9.72
CA LEU A 95 -7.51 0.17 8.49
C LEU A 95 -6.35 -0.25 7.56
N ALA A 96 -5.36 0.61 7.36
CA ALA A 96 -4.20 0.34 6.52
C ALA A 96 -3.35 -0.84 7.04
N ASP A 97 -3.09 -0.90 8.34
CA ASP A 97 -2.34 -1.99 8.96
C ASP A 97 -3.14 -3.30 8.93
N SER A 98 -4.46 -3.25 9.14
CA SER A 98 -5.34 -4.42 9.06
C SER A 98 -5.41 -5.00 7.65
N ILE A 99 -5.45 -4.15 6.62
CA ILE A 99 -5.39 -4.58 5.21
C ILE A 99 -4.06 -5.27 4.91
N THR A 100 -2.96 -4.79 5.50
CA THR A 100 -1.65 -5.41 5.35
C THR A 100 -1.65 -6.82 5.93
N VAL A 101 -2.20 -6.99 7.14
CA VAL A 101 -2.34 -8.30 7.80
C VAL A 101 -3.23 -9.24 6.98
N LEU A 102 -4.36 -8.75 6.48
CA LEU A 102 -5.32 -9.55 5.72
C LEU A 102 -4.85 -9.89 4.30
N GLY A 103 -3.95 -9.09 3.74
CA GLY A 103 -3.31 -9.33 2.46
C GLY A 103 -2.08 -10.26 2.53
N GLU A 104 -1.67 -10.72 3.73
CA GLU A 104 -0.65 -11.76 3.90
C GLU A 104 -1.16 -13.03 3.15
N GLY A 105 -0.49 -13.41 2.06
CA GLY A 105 -0.91 -14.53 1.18
C GLY A 105 -1.49 -14.10 -0.18
N GLY A 106 -1.70 -12.80 -0.43
CA GLY A 106 -2.11 -12.25 -1.73
C GLY A 106 -3.62 -12.30 -2.01
N GLU A 107 -4.45 -12.64 -1.01
CA GLU A 107 -5.90 -12.74 -1.18
C GLU A 107 -6.60 -11.38 -0.99
N MET A 108 -7.30 -10.90 -2.02
CA MET A 108 -8.06 -9.63 -1.94
C MET A 108 -9.47 -9.80 -1.36
N GLY A 109 -9.99 -11.03 -1.28
CA GLY A 109 -11.32 -11.31 -0.74
C GLY A 109 -11.50 -10.86 0.71
N PRO A 110 -10.65 -11.34 1.65
CA PRO A 110 -10.70 -10.93 3.05
C PRO A 110 -10.49 -9.42 3.26
N VAL A 111 -9.64 -8.80 2.43
CA VAL A 111 -9.38 -7.34 2.45
C VAL A 111 -10.64 -6.55 2.07
N LEU A 112 -11.34 -6.95 1.01
CA LEU A 112 -12.57 -6.27 0.58
C LEU A 112 -13.70 -6.46 1.58
N GLU A 113 -13.88 -7.67 2.10
CA GLU A 113 -14.88 -7.95 3.14
C GLU A 113 -14.63 -7.12 4.41
N PHE A 114 -13.37 -7.03 4.84
CA PHE A 114 -12.97 -6.20 5.96
C PHE A 114 -13.28 -4.72 5.73
N LEU A 115 -12.87 -4.17 4.58
CA LEU A 115 -13.09 -2.76 4.25
C LEU A 115 -14.58 -2.38 4.23
N VAL A 116 -15.43 -3.21 3.60
CA VAL A 116 -16.87 -2.96 3.53
C VAL A 116 -17.53 -3.06 4.91
N SER A 117 -17.16 -4.08 5.69
CA SER A 117 -17.73 -4.31 7.01
C SER A 117 -17.31 -3.21 7.99
N THR A 118 -16.03 -2.88 8.03
CA THR A 118 -15.48 -1.86 8.93
C THR A 118 -16.02 -0.46 8.61
N ALA A 119 -16.19 -0.09 7.34
CA ALA A 119 -16.80 1.18 6.97
C ALA A 119 -18.23 1.33 7.52
N THR A 120 -19.01 0.25 7.52
CA THR A 120 -20.37 0.25 8.07
C THR A 120 -20.36 0.36 9.59
N LEU A 121 -19.49 -0.40 10.26
CA LEU A 121 -19.39 -0.46 11.72
C LEU A 121 -18.84 0.85 12.31
N LEU A 122 -17.84 1.45 11.67
CA LEU A 122 -17.22 2.73 12.09
C LEU A 122 -18.20 3.89 12.10
N ALA A 123 -19.20 3.86 11.21
CA ALA A 123 -20.19 4.91 11.12
C ALA A 123 -21.25 4.85 12.24
N GLY A 124 -21.38 3.69 12.92
CA GLY A 124 -22.31 3.51 14.04
C GLY A 124 -21.90 4.23 15.33
N ASP A 125 -22.80 4.20 16.32
CA ASP A 125 -22.61 4.86 17.62
C ASP A 125 -21.60 4.12 18.52
N ASP A 126 -21.55 2.79 18.45
CA ASP A 126 -20.67 1.91 19.25
C ASP A 126 -19.60 1.22 18.39
N ALA A 127 -18.87 2.02 17.61
CA ALA A 127 -17.93 1.52 16.58
C ALA A 127 -16.89 0.51 17.10
N LEU A 128 -16.15 0.82 18.18
CA LEU A 128 -15.05 -0.05 18.64
C LEU A 128 -15.55 -1.40 19.19
N PRO A 129 -16.57 -1.48 20.06
CA PRO A 129 -17.16 -2.76 20.45
C PRO A 129 -17.69 -3.57 19.25
N ALA A 130 -18.31 -2.92 18.28
CA ALA A 130 -18.85 -3.59 17.10
C ALA A 130 -17.75 -4.16 16.20
N LEU A 131 -16.66 -3.39 16.00
CA LEU A 131 -15.46 -3.86 15.29
C LEU A 131 -14.79 -5.02 16.02
N GLN A 132 -14.72 -5.00 17.36
CA GLN A 132 -14.16 -6.10 18.13
C GLN A 132 -14.99 -7.38 17.94
N SER A 133 -16.33 -7.30 18.00
CA SER A 133 -17.21 -8.46 17.75
C SER A 133 -17.01 -9.02 16.35
N PHE A 134 -16.94 -8.14 15.34
CA PHE A 134 -16.67 -8.53 13.96
C PHE A 134 -15.33 -9.25 13.84
N ILE A 135 -14.25 -8.73 14.44
CA ILE A 135 -12.94 -9.38 14.41
C ILE A 135 -12.98 -10.76 15.07
N ASP A 136 -13.65 -10.87 16.21
CA ASP A 136 -13.74 -12.12 16.98
C ASP A 136 -14.56 -13.21 16.28
N GLU A 137 -15.57 -12.81 15.51
CA GLU A 137 -16.47 -13.68 14.75
C GLU A 137 -15.91 -14.09 13.38
N SER A 138 -15.24 -13.17 12.67
CA SER A 138 -14.80 -13.37 11.28
C SER A 138 -13.39 -13.93 11.14
N TYR A 139 -12.54 -13.82 12.17
CA TYR A 139 -11.14 -14.24 12.09
C TYR A 139 -10.74 -15.17 13.24
N GLU A 140 -9.72 -16.00 12.98
CA GLU A 140 -9.17 -16.92 13.98
C GLU A 140 -7.64 -16.84 14.07
N GLY A 141 -7.06 -17.56 15.04
CA GLY A 141 -5.62 -17.71 15.20
C GLY A 141 -4.83 -16.39 15.28
N ALA A 142 -3.68 -16.37 14.62
CA ALA A 142 -2.75 -15.23 14.62
C ALA A 142 -3.33 -13.98 13.96
N THR A 143 -4.15 -14.13 12.91
CA THR A 143 -4.81 -13.01 12.23
C THR A 143 -5.74 -12.27 13.18
N ARG A 144 -6.60 -12.98 13.91
CA ARG A 144 -7.44 -12.37 14.96
C ARG A 144 -6.62 -11.66 16.02
N THR A 145 -5.55 -12.28 16.51
CA THR A 145 -4.68 -11.64 17.53
C THR A 145 -4.09 -10.33 17.01
N LYS A 146 -3.51 -10.32 15.81
CA LYS A 146 -2.95 -9.11 15.19
C LYS A 146 -4.01 -8.02 15.01
N LEU A 147 -5.19 -8.37 14.49
CA LEU A 147 -6.27 -7.40 14.26
C LEU A 147 -6.79 -6.81 15.58
N THR A 148 -6.93 -7.63 16.62
CA THR A 148 -7.31 -7.16 17.96
C THR A 148 -6.25 -6.25 18.58
N GLU A 149 -4.96 -6.58 18.42
CA GLU A 149 -3.85 -5.71 18.86
C GLU A 149 -3.85 -4.36 18.13
N LEU A 150 -4.11 -4.36 16.83
CA LEU A 150 -4.24 -3.14 16.03
C LEU A 150 -5.47 -2.33 16.49
N LEU A 151 -6.65 -2.94 16.66
CA LEU A 151 -7.86 -2.24 17.10
C LEU A 151 -7.68 -1.63 18.50
N ALA A 152 -6.94 -2.29 19.39
CA ALA A 152 -6.66 -1.80 20.74
C ALA A 152 -5.85 -0.50 20.77
N THR A 153 -5.20 -0.11 19.66
CA THR A 153 -4.51 1.17 19.53
C THR A 153 -5.44 2.35 19.24
N VAL A 154 -6.69 2.08 18.84
CA VAL A 154 -7.68 3.10 18.49
C VAL A 154 -8.57 3.39 19.68
N THR A 155 -8.66 4.66 20.08
CA THR A 155 -9.51 5.10 21.19
C THR A 155 -10.86 5.64 20.70
N PRO A 156 -11.88 5.72 21.58
CA PRO A 156 -13.15 6.38 21.23
C PRO A 156 -12.98 7.84 20.80
N ASP A 157 -11.97 8.55 21.32
CA ASP A 157 -11.68 9.94 20.96
C ASP A 157 -11.08 10.02 19.54
N ASP A 158 -10.27 9.05 19.13
CA ASP A 158 -9.75 8.95 17.77
C ASP A 158 -10.88 8.74 16.76
N VAL A 159 -11.82 7.83 17.07
CA VAL A 159 -13.04 7.62 16.24
C VAL A 159 -13.86 8.90 16.14
N ALA A 160 -14.00 9.65 17.23
CA ALA A 160 -14.74 10.91 17.23
C ALA A 160 -14.07 12.02 16.42
N LYS A 161 -12.73 12.04 16.36
CA LYS A 161 -11.93 13.05 15.65
C LYS A 161 -11.62 12.69 14.20
N SER A 162 -11.80 11.42 13.82
CA SER A 162 -11.49 10.92 12.48
C SER A 162 -12.32 11.62 11.41
N SER A 163 -11.64 12.24 10.44
CA SER A 163 -12.27 12.86 9.28
C SER A 163 -12.91 11.82 8.36
N TYR A 164 -12.35 10.62 8.31
CA TYR A 164 -12.89 9.47 7.59
C TYR A 164 -14.21 8.98 8.20
N VAL A 165 -14.28 8.80 9.52
CA VAL A 165 -15.52 8.42 10.20
C VAL A 165 -16.61 9.48 10.01
N ALA A 166 -16.24 10.76 10.06
CA ALA A 166 -17.18 11.86 9.79
C ALA A 166 -17.73 11.80 8.36
N GLN A 167 -16.90 11.48 7.36
CA GLN A 167 -17.35 11.30 5.97
C GLN A 167 -18.28 10.09 5.81
N LEU A 168 -17.98 8.96 6.46
CA LEU A 168 -18.84 7.77 6.45
C LEU A 168 -20.22 8.06 7.05
N ARG A 169 -20.26 8.74 8.20
CA ARG A 169 -21.51 9.17 8.86
C ARG A 169 -22.29 10.14 8.01
N ALA A 170 -21.64 11.16 7.44
CA ALA A 170 -22.29 12.08 6.52
C ALA A 170 -22.85 11.36 5.28
N GLY A 171 -22.15 10.33 4.78
CA GLY A 171 -22.64 9.45 3.72
C GLY A 171 -23.87 8.64 4.12
N GLN A 172 -23.92 8.12 5.35
CA GLN A 172 -25.08 7.42 5.90
C GLN A 172 -26.27 8.34 6.17
N GLU A 173 -26.03 9.55 6.67
CA GLU A 173 -27.08 10.56 6.91
C GLU A 173 -27.65 11.12 5.61
N ALA A 174 -26.80 11.28 4.59
CA ALA A 174 -27.22 11.64 3.23
C ALA A 174 -27.92 10.48 2.50
N ALA A 175 -27.64 9.23 2.90
CA ALA A 175 -28.39 8.07 2.46
C ALA A 175 -29.77 8.11 3.13
N THR A 176 -30.81 8.31 2.33
CA THR A 176 -32.18 8.23 2.84
C THR A 176 -32.40 6.82 3.38
N PRO A 177 -32.78 6.62 4.65
CA PRO A 177 -33.05 5.29 5.17
C PRO A 177 -34.16 4.68 4.31
N VAL A 178 -33.81 3.70 3.49
CA VAL A 178 -34.79 2.92 2.75
C VAL A 178 -35.14 1.77 3.67
N GLU A 179 -36.30 1.87 4.35
CA GLU A 179 -36.92 0.70 4.95
C GLU A 179 -37.26 -0.26 3.80
N LEU A 180 -36.46 -1.31 3.66
CA LEU A 180 -36.71 -2.35 2.69
C LEU A 180 -37.90 -3.17 3.18
N THR A 181 -38.82 -3.46 2.28
CA THR A 181 -39.82 -4.51 2.51
C THR A 181 -39.12 -5.87 2.63
N PRO A 182 -39.76 -6.89 3.25
CA PRO A 182 -39.18 -8.23 3.32
C PRO A 182 -38.82 -8.84 1.94
N GLU A 183 -39.51 -8.43 0.88
CA GLU A 183 -39.19 -8.83 -0.50
C GLU A 183 -37.91 -8.15 -1.01
N GLU A 184 -37.74 -6.86 -0.71
CA GLU A 184 -36.53 -6.11 -1.04
C GLU A 184 -35.32 -6.55 -0.21
N GLU A 185 -35.51 -6.90 1.07
CA GLU A 185 -34.46 -7.52 1.90
C GLU A 185 -34.00 -8.84 1.30
N ALA A 186 -34.93 -9.71 0.90
CA ALA A 186 -34.60 -10.97 0.24
C ALA A 186 -33.89 -10.74 -1.11
N ALA A 187 -34.33 -9.76 -1.90
CA ALA A 187 -33.67 -9.39 -3.15
C ALA A 187 -32.26 -8.84 -2.92
N GLN A 188 -32.07 -8.01 -1.89
CA GLN A 188 -30.77 -7.47 -1.49
C GLN A 188 -29.84 -8.59 -0.99
N GLN A 189 -30.35 -9.54 -0.21
CA GLN A 189 -29.59 -10.72 0.22
C GLN A 189 -29.11 -11.55 -0.98
N VAL A 190 -29.99 -11.80 -1.96
CA VAL A 190 -29.62 -12.47 -3.20
C VAL A 190 -28.58 -11.67 -3.99
N SER A 191 -28.71 -10.34 -4.04
CA SER A 191 -27.72 -9.45 -4.68
C SER A 191 -26.35 -9.54 -4.01
N ASN A 192 -26.30 -9.45 -2.67
CA ASN A 192 -25.08 -9.58 -1.88
C ASN A 192 -24.43 -10.96 -2.11
N GLN A 193 -25.24 -12.03 -2.12
CA GLN A 193 -24.73 -13.38 -2.35
C GLN A 193 -24.18 -13.56 -3.77
N ARG A 194 -24.78 -12.91 -4.78
CA ARG A 194 -24.22 -12.85 -6.14
C ARG A 194 -22.89 -12.09 -6.16
N MET A 195 -22.79 -10.96 -5.45
CA MET A 195 -21.54 -10.20 -5.33
C MET A 195 -20.43 -11.06 -4.70
N LEU A 196 -20.69 -11.71 -3.57
CA LEU A 196 -19.72 -12.60 -2.92
C LEU A 196 -19.31 -13.77 -3.83
N THR A 197 -20.27 -14.36 -4.56
CA THR A 197 -19.99 -15.40 -5.56
C THR A 197 -19.10 -14.87 -6.71
N LEU A 198 -19.34 -13.65 -7.17
CA LEU A 198 -18.52 -12.99 -8.20
C LEU A 198 -17.10 -12.71 -7.71
N ILE A 199 -16.94 -12.25 -6.46
CA ILE A 199 -15.61 -12.05 -5.85
C ILE A 199 -14.86 -13.38 -5.78
N GLY A 200 -15.51 -14.45 -5.31
CA GLY A 200 -14.91 -15.78 -5.28
C GLY A 200 -14.51 -16.27 -6.68
N ALA A 201 -15.38 -16.11 -7.69
CA ALA A 201 -15.06 -16.48 -9.06
C ALA A 201 -13.92 -15.64 -9.66
N ALA A 202 -13.84 -14.35 -9.33
CA ALA A 202 -12.77 -13.46 -9.76
C ALA A 202 -11.42 -13.91 -9.19
N TYR A 203 -11.38 -14.34 -7.92
CA TYR A 203 -10.17 -14.93 -7.33
C TYR A 203 -9.75 -16.20 -8.08
N PHE A 204 -10.67 -17.15 -8.33
CA PHE A 204 -10.35 -18.34 -9.11
C PHE A 204 -9.83 -18.01 -10.52
N LEU A 205 -10.40 -17.00 -11.19
CA LEU A 205 -9.93 -16.56 -12.50
C LEU A 205 -8.53 -15.95 -12.42
N ASN A 206 -8.30 -15.06 -11.44
CA ASN A 206 -7.01 -14.44 -11.19
C ASN A 206 -5.92 -15.50 -10.93
N MET A 207 -6.22 -16.49 -10.09
CA MET A 207 -5.33 -17.61 -9.80
C MET A 207 -5.07 -18.48 -11.02
N ASN A 208 -6.07 -18.75 -11.85
CA ASN A 208 -5.85 -19.49 -13.11
C ASN A 208 -4.88 -18.75 -14.04
N ILE A 209 -4.98 -17.42 -14.14
CA ILE A 209 -4.07 -16.61 -14.96
C ILE A 209 -2.65 -16.64 -14.38
N HIS A 210 -2.47 -16.26 -13.11
CA HIS A 210 -1.13 -16.18 -12.53
C HIS A 210 -0.45 -17.54 -12.36
N CYS A 211 -1.19 -18.61 -12.07
CA CYS A 211 -0.62 -19.96 -12.05
C CYS A 211 -0.27 -20.49 -13.44
N ASN A 212 -0.91 -20.01 -14.50
CA ASN A 212 -0.60 -20.37 -15.87
C ASN A 212 0.58 -19.54 -16.44
N GLU A 213 0.60 -18.24 -16.17
CA GLU A 213 1.45 -17.27 -16.88
C GLU A 213 2.62 -16.70 -16.05
N ASP A 214 2.57 -16.79 -14.72
CA ASP A 214 3.55 -16.16 -13.84
C ASP A 214 4.27 -17.15 -12.93
N PHE A 215 3.57 -17.65 -11.90
CA PHE A 215 4.20 -18.35 -10.78
C PHE A 215 4.94 -19.63 -11.20
N GLN A 216 4.50 -20.31 -12.26
CA GLN A 216 5.19 -21.51 -12.76
C GLN A 216 6.53 -21.22 -13.46
N PHE A 217 6.82 -19.96 -13.78
CA PHE A 217 8.12 -19.54 -14.34
C PHE A 217 9.09 -18.98 -13.30
N GLU A 218 8.62 -18.78 -12.06
CA GLU A 218 9.41 -18.21 -10.98
C GLU A 218 9.79 -19.32 -9.98
N ARG A 219 11.07 -19.65 -9.91
CA ARG A 219 11.56 -20.65 -8.94
C ARG A 219 12.00 -19.96 -7.65
N TYR A 220 11.72 -20.60 -6.52
CA TYR A 220 12.15 -20.10 -5.22
C TYR A 220 13.67 -19.91 -5.13
N GLU A 221 14.45 -20.78 -5.76
CA GLU A 221 15.91 -20.66 -5.80
C GLU A 221 16.39 -19.42 -6.58
N ASP A 222 15.68 -19.05 -7.65
CA ASP A 222 16.00 -17.84 -8.42
C ASP A 222 15.67 -16.58 -7.61
N ALA A 223 14.54 -16.59 -6.89
CA ALA A 223 14.19 -15.54 -5.94
C ALA A 223 15.24 -15.41 -4.83
N LEU A 224 15.72 -16.52 -4.26
CA LEU A 224 16.78 -16.50 -3.24
C LEU A 224 18.09 -15.89 -3.75
N ASN A 225 18.50 -16.22 -4.97
CA ASN A 225 19.68 -15.61 -5.57
C ASN A 225 19.51 -14.10 -5.72
N ALA A 226 18.35 -13.65 -6.20
CA ALA A 226 18.04 -12.23 -6.31
C ALA A 226 18.08 -11.51 -4.96
N VAL A 227 17.57 -12.14 -3.88
CA VAL A 227 17.62 -11.58 -2.53
C VAL A 227 19.06 -11.42 -2.03
N ASN A 228 19.92 -12.39 -2.29
CA ASN A 228 21.34 -12.33 -1.88
C ASN A 228 22.11 -11.19 -2.57
N ASP A 229 21.65 -10.76 -3.75
CA ASP A 229 22.25 -9.66 -4.52
C ASP A 229 21.67 -8.28 -4.16
N LEU A 230 20.66 -8.21 -3.29
CA LEU A 230 20.07 -6.94 -2.88
C LEU A 230 21.06 -6.13 -2.03
N ALA A 231 21.09 -4.81 -2.25
CA ALA A 231 21.82 -3.89 -1.39
C ALA A 231 21.29 -3.87 0.05
N PHE A 232 20.02 -4.28 0.24
CA PHE A 232 19.36 -4.34 1.54
C PHE A 232 18.46 -5.58 1.64
N PRO A 233 19.02 -6.79 1.86
CA PRO A 233 18.25 -8.04 1.93
C PRO A 233 17.19 -8.05 3.07
N GLN A 234 17.41 -7.26 4.13
CA GLN A 234 16.50 -7.10 5.28
C GLN A 234 15.12 -6.53 4.93
N PHE A 235 14.94 -5.93 3.75
CA PHE A 235 13.61 -5.51 3.27
C PHE A 235 12.81 -6.66 2.63
N THR A 236 13.36 -7.87 2.59
CA THR A 236 12.72 -9.02 1.98
C THR A 236 12.16 -9.98 3.01
N ASP A 237 10.95 -10.49 2.76
CA ASP A 237 10.37 -11.61 3.52
C ASP A 237 10.56 -12.93 2.75
N LEU A 238 11.56 -13.72 3.18
CA LEU A 238 11.83 -15.04 2.59
C LEU A 238 10.70 -16.05 2.84
N ALA A 239 9.95 -15.91 3.94
CA ALA A 239 8.83 -16.79 4.22
C ALA A 239 7.68 -16.51 3.25
N SER A 240 7.33 -15.23 3.06
CA SER A 240 6.32 -14.85 2.06
C SER A 240 6.74 -15.19 0.63
N LEU A 241 8.04 -15.08 0.29
CA LEU A 241 8.52 -15.51 -1.03
C LEU A 241 8.36 -17.02 -1.22
N ARG A 242 8.66 -17.81 -0.18
CA ARG A 242 8.45 -19.26 -0.22
C ARG A 242 6.98 -19.61 -0.37
N GLU A 243 6.11 -18.96 0.38
CA GLU A 243 4.67 -19.14 0.28
C GLU A 243 4.18 -18.83 -1.14
N GLN A 244 4.54 -17.67 -1.69
CA GLN A 244 4.21 -17.26 -3.06
C GLN A 244 4.70 -18.26 -4.10
N SER A 245 5.93 -18.79 -3.96
CA SER A 245 6.45 -19.81 -4.88
C SER A 245 5.68 -21.14 -4.83
N ASN A 246 4.97 -21.41 -3.74
CA ASN A 246 4.16 -22.62 -3.56
C ASN A 246 2.67 -22.39 -3.87
N THR A 247 2.25 -21.15 -4.13
CA THR A 247 0.84 -20.77 -4.33
C THR A 247 0.12 -21.65 -5.37
N CYS A 248 0.82 -22.13 -6.40
CA CYS A 248 0.23 -22.92 -7.48
C CYS A 248 0.45 -24.43 -7.37
N VAL A 249 1.04 -24.92 -6.28
CA VAL A 249 1.25 -26.35 -6.07
C VAL A 249 -0.10 -27.06 -5.97
N GLY A 250 -0.38 -27.94 -6.93
CA GLY A 250 -1.66 -28.67 -7.02
C GLY A 250 -2.78 -27.92 -7.73
N TRP A 251 -2.54 -26.71 -8.24
CA TRP A 251 -3.52 -25.99 -9.06
C TRP A 251 -3.62 -26.64 -10.45
N PRO A 252 -4.83 -26.98 -10.94
CA PRO A 252 -5.00 -27.84 -12.12
C PRO A 252 -4.89 -27.08 -13.46
N VAL A 253 -3.80 -26.33 -13.67
CA VAL A 253 -3.48 -25.64 -14.93
C VAL A 253 -2.09 -26.01 -15.42
N ALA A 254 -1.93 -26.14 -16.74
CA ALA A 254 -0.62 -26.25 -17.37
C ALA A 254 0.07 -24.88 -17.39
N ALA A 255 1.39 -24.83 -17.57
CA ALA A 255 2.07 -23.57 -17.85
C ALA A 255 1.67 -23.06 -19.24
N ALA A 256 1.59 -21.74 -19.40
CA ALA A 256 1.54 -21.10 -20.71
C ALA A 256 2.84 -21.36 -21.49
N PRO A 257 2.87 -21.09 -22.80
CA PRO A 257 4.14 -20.93 -23.51
C PRO A 257 4.96 -19.80 -22.87
N ILE A 258 6.28 -19.98 -22.72
CA ILE A 258 7.16 -18.96 -22.08
C ILE A 258 7.10 -17.60 -22.78
N GLU A 259 6.70 -17.58 -24.05
CA GLU A 259 6.55 -16.39 -24.87
C GLU A 259 5.54 -15.38 -24.32
N VAL A 260 4.63 -15.77 -23.41
CA VAL A 260 3.76 -14.82 -22.70
C VAL A 260 4.55 -13.82 -21.84
N LYS A 261 5.78 -14.15 -21.44
CA LYS A 261 6.70 -13.26 -20.72
C LYS A 261 7.48 -12.31 -21.65
N ASN A 262 7.37 -12.46 -22.97
CA ASN A 262 8.07 -11.58 -23.90
C ASN A 262 7.49 -10.16 -23.82
N PRO A 263 8.33 -9.12 -24.00
CA PRO A 263 7.82 -7.77 -24.12
C PRO A 263 6.81 -7.64 -25.26
N VAL A 264 5.74 -6.90 -25.03
CA VAL A 264 4.76 -6.54 -26.06
C VAL A 264 5.29 -5.35 -26.85
N SER A 265 5.24 -5.43 -28.18
CA SER A 265 5.52 -4.29 -29.07
C SER A 265 4.21 -3.72 -29.61
N SER A 266 4.10 -2.39 -29.62
CA SER A 266 2.96 -1.68 -30.19
C SER A 266 3.40 -0.33 -30.75
N THR A 267 2.76 0.08 -31.85
CA THR A 267 2.90 1.42 -32.43
C THR A 267 1.82 2.39 -31.93
N VAL A 268 0.78 1.87 -31.26
CA VAL A 268 -0.27 2.68 -30.64
C VAL A 268 0.35 3.50 -29.51
N PRO A 269 0.12 4.82 -29.44
CA PRO A 269 0.55 5.62 -28.30
C PRO A 269 0.09 5.01 -26.98
N ALA A 270 1.01 4.90 -26.00
CA ALA A 270 0.71 4.38 -24.68
C ALA A 270 1.13 5.37 -23.58
N LEU A 271 0.25 5.62 -22.62
CA LEU A 271 0.57 6.33 -21.40
C LEU A 271 0.83 5.33 -20.28
N ILE A 272 1.98 5.45 -19.63
CA ILE A 272 2.34 4.67 -18.45
C ILE A 272 2.30 5.62 -17.26
N LEU A 273 1.28 5.47 -16.40
CA LEU A 273 1.15 6.18 -15.13
C LEU A 273 1.77 5.34 -14.03
N GLN A 274 2.80 5.84 -13.37
CA GLN A 274 3.58 5.07 -12.40
C GLN A 274 3.79 5.85 -11.11
N GLY A 275 3.42 5.27 -9.98
CA GLY A 275 3.75 5.82 -8.66
C GLY A 275 5.25 5.72 -8.39
N ALA A 276 5.86 6.80 -7.89
CA ALA A 276 7.28 6.80 -7.54
C ALA A 276 7.62 5.82 -6.41
N TYR A 277 6.65 5.53 -5.53
CA TYR A 277 6.77 4.66 -4.36
C TYR A 277 5.90 3.40 -4.49
N ASP A 278 5.52 3.01 -5.71
CA ASP A 278 4.74 1.79 -5.93
C ASP A 278 5.55 0.54 -5.54
N THR A 279 5.02 -0.23 -4.59
CA THR A 279 5.63 -1.48 -4.10
C THR A 279 5.01 -2.73 -4.73
N ARG A 280 3.88 -2.60 -5.43
CA ARG A 280 3.15 -3.71 -6.08
C ARG A 280 3.56 -3.88 -7.53
N THR A 281 3.63 -2.77 -8.27
CA THR A 281 4.16 -2.70 -9.63
C THR A 281 5.30 -1.68 -9.66
N PRO A 282 6.50 -2.04 -9.20
CA PRO A 282 7.54 -1.05 -8.91
C PRO A 282 8.01 -0.29 -10.15
N LEU A 283 8.53 0.92 -9.93
CA LEU A 283 8.94 1.86 -10.99
C LEU A 283 9.87 1.25 -12.06
N PHE A 284 10.68 0.25 -11.72
CA PHE A 284 11.52 -0.41 -12.73
C PHE A 284 10.69 -1.15 -13.80
N MET A 285 9.51 -1.67 -13.45
CA MET A 285 8.57 -2.32 -14.38
C MET A 285 8.00 -1.29 -15.35
N GLY A 286 7.51 -0.14 -14.86
CA GLY A 286 7.06 0.96 -15.71
C GLY A 286 8.16 1.51 -16.62
N ARG A 287 9.40 1.64 -16.11
CA ARG A 287 10.57 1.99 -16.94
C ARG A 287 10.90 0.93 -17.98
N ARG A 288 10.71 -0.36 -17.69
CA ARG A 288 10.89 -1.44 -18.65
C ARG A 288 9.82 -1.35 -19.74
N ALA A 289 8.55 -1.25 -19.38
CA ALA A 289 7.46 -1.06 -20.33
C ALA A 289 7.71 0.15 -21.25
N ALA A 290 8.18 1.27 -20.70
CA ALA A 290 8.51 2.47 -21.47
C ALA A 290 9.66 2.28 -22.47
N ARG A 291 10.60 1.36 -22.20
CA ARG A 291 11.69 1.03 -23.13
C ARG A 291 11.22 0.10 -24.25
N GLU A 292 10.30 -0.81 -23.95
CA GLU A 292 9.83 -1.85 -24.89
C GLU A 292 8.71 -1.34 -25.80
N LEU A 293 7.87 -0.42 -25.31
CA LEU A 293 6.81 0.23 -26.08
C LEU A 293 7.38 1.43 -26.85
N ALA A 294 7.52 1.24 -28.16
CA ALA A 294 8.17 2.20 -29.08
C ALA A 294 7.54 3.61 -29.08
N ASN A 295 6.25 3.72 -28.74
CA ASN A 295 5.52 4.98 -28.69
C ASN A 295 4.85 5.15 -27.32
N SER A 296 5.65 5.28 -26.27
CA SER A 296 5.15 5.41 -24.90
C SER A 296 5.60 6.69 -24.21
N THR A 297 4.75 7.20 -23.33
CA THR A 297 5.05 8.29 -22.40
C THR A 297 4.98 7.77 -20.98
N LEU A 298 6.11 7.79 -20.26
CA LEU A 298 6.15 7.45 -18.84
C LEU A 298 5.98 8.71 -18.00
N VAL A 299 4.91 8.75 -17.20
CA VAL A 299 4.67 9.78 -16.20
C VAL A 299 4.88 9.16 -14.83
N VAL A 300 5.92 9.62 -14.13
CA VAL A 300 6.20 9.22 -12.75
C VAL A 300 5.53 10.22 -11.81
N VAL A 301 4.59 9.74 -11.00
CA VAL A 301 3.85 10.56 -10.04
C VAL A 301 4.58 10.57 -8.71
N PRO A 302 5.12 11.72 -8.26
CA PRO A 302 5.84 11.82 -7.00
C PRO A 302 4.92 11.53 -5.81
N GLN A 303 5.50 10.99 -4.74
CA GLN A 303 4.82 10.70 -3.48
C GLN A 303 3.53 9.86 -3.61
N GLN A 304 3.47 9.03 -4.67
CA GLN A 304 2.35 8.13 -4.94
C GLN A 304 2.81 6.68 -4.89
N GLY A 305 2.03 5.85 -4.20
CA GLY A 305 2.19 4.39 -4.15
C GLY A 305 1.50 3.69 -5.31
N HIS A 306 0.86 2.56 -5.04
CA HIS A 306 0.02 1.87 -6.02
C HIS A 306 -1.23 2.70 -6.38
N GLU A 307 -1.84 2.41 -7.54
CA GLU A 307 -3.09 3.05 -8.03
C GLU A 307 -3.01 4.57 -8.23
N VAL A 308 -2.31 4.99 -9.29
CA VAL A 308 -2.11 6.41 -9.61
C VAL A 308 -3.38 7.12 -10.07
N TRP A 309 -4.30 6.40 -10.73
CA TRP A 309 -5.51 6.96 -11.31
C TRP A 309 -6.76 6.50 -10.55
N THR A 310 -7.21 7.32 -9.60
CA THR A 310 -8.38 7.06 -8.75
C THR A 310 -9.60 7.94 -9.08
N SER A 311 -9.39 9.07 -9.76
CA SER A 311 -10.45 9.97 -10.23
C SER A 311 -10.03 10.69 -11.50
N ALA A 312 -10.98 11.06 -12.36
CA ALA A 312 -10.73 11.89 -13.54
C ALA A 312 -10.33 13.34 -13.20
N THR A 313 -10.65 13.83 -11.99
CA THR A 313 -10.46 15.24 -11.62
C THR A 313 -9.14 15.53 -10.92
N ASN A 314 -8.45 14.52 -10.39
CA ASN A 314 -7.15 14.69 -9.75
C ASN A 314 -6.04 14.92 -10.80
N CYS A 315 -4.81 15.26 -10.36
CA CYS A 315 -3.70 15.57 -11.27
C CYS A 315 -3.44 14.45 -12.30
N ALA A 316 -3.29 13.21 -11.85
CA ALA A 316 -3.08 12.06 -12.72
C ALA A 316 -4.25 11.79 -13.67
N GLY A 317 -5.50 11.94 -13.20
CA GLY A 317 -6.70 11.78 -14.01
C GLY A 317 -6.83 12.82 -15.11
N ARG A 318 -6.43 14.07 -14.86
CA ARG A 318 -6.37 15.11 -15.90
C ARG A 318 -5.33 14.79 -16.96
N ILE A 319 -4.16 14.30 -16.56
CA ILE A 319 -3.11 13.83 -17.48
C ILE A 319 -3.63 12.68 -18.33
N ALA A 320 -4.26 11.67 -17.71
CA ALA A 320 -4.83 10.52 -18.40
C ALA A 320 -5.93 10.94 -19.39
N THR A 321 -6.81 11.83 -18.97
CA THR A 321 -7.90 12.36 -19.81
C THR A 321 -7.35 13.12 -21.01
N ALA A 322 -6.35 13.98 -20.81
CA ALA A 322 -5.70 14.71 -21.90
C ALA A 322 -5.07 13.76 -22.92
N PHE A 323 -4.37 12.73 -22.45
CA PHE A 323 -3.77 11.71 -23.31
C PHE A 323 -4.81 10.91 -24.12
N VAL A 324 -5.92 10.50 -23.49
CA VAL A 324 -6.98 9.76 -24.19
C VAL A 324 -7.64 10.60 -25.28
N LEU A 325 -7.78 11.92 -25.05
CA LEU A 325 -8.39 12.84 -26.01
C LEU A 325 -7.44 13.20 -27.17
N ASP A 326 -6.15 13.37 -26.89
CA ASP A 326 -5.13 13.62 -27.91
C ASP A 326 -3.79 12.98 -27.50
N PRO A 327 -3.54 11.72 -27.91
CA PRO A 327 -2.34 11.00 -27.50
C PRO A 327 -1.05 11.50 -28.19
N GLY A 328 -1.16 12.41 -29.16
CA GLY A 328 -0.03 13.05 -29.83
C GLY A 328 0.33 14.42 -29.26
N ALA A 329 -0.50 14.99 -28.39
CA ALA A 329 -0.25 16.28 -27.77
C ALA A 329 0.79 16.21 -26.64
N GLU A 330 1.43 17.34 -26.38
CA GLU A 330 2.24 17.52 -25.18
C GLU A 330 1.33 17.53 -23.93
N LEU A 331 1.65 16.71 -22.94
CA LEU A 331 0.89 16.62 -21.70
C LEU A 331 1.32 17.73 -20.72
N ASP A 332 0.35 18.43 -20.12
CA ASP A 332 0.62 19.33 -19.00
C ASP A 332 0.86 18.52 -17.71
N LEU A 333 2.10 18.50 -17.25
CA LEU A 333 2.54 17.80 -16.05
C LEU A 333 2.74 18.74 -14.84
N SER A 334 2.42 20.02 -14.96
CA SER A 334 2.73 21.04 -13.94
C SER A 334 2.07 20.79 -12.59
N CYS A 335 0.91 20.11 -12.57
CA CYS A 335 0.27 19.74 -11.31
C CYS A 335 1.11 18.74 -10.48
N LEU A 336 2.04 18.00 -11.08
CA LEU A 336 2.94 17.11 -10.34
C LEU A 336 4.00 17.86 -9.54
N ASP A 337 4.22 19.15 -9.80
CA ASP A 337 5.23 19.93 -9.07
C ASP A 337 4.86 20.12 -7.60
N ALA A 338 3.57 20.28 -7.30
CA ALA A 338 3.06 20.35 -5.93
C ALA A 338 3.30 19.03 -5.15
N ARG A 339 3.40 17.91 -5.87
CA ARG A 339 3.62 16.59 -5.28
C ARG A 339 5.08 16.28 -4.99
N ARG A 340 6.03 17.13 -5.38
CA ARG A 340 7.46 16.84 -5.17
C ARG A 340 7.76 16.73 -3.67
N PRO A 341 8.56 15.73 -3.25
CA PRO A 341 8.88 15.56 -1.83
C PRO A 341 9.54 16.82 -1.27
N GLN A 342 8.98 17.31 -0.17
CA GLN A 342 9.62 18.30 0.69
C GLN A 342 10.53 17.53 1.65
N TRP A 343 11.84 17.69 1.50
CA TRP A 343 12.81 16.99 2.32
C TRP A 343 13.02 17.76 3.61
N ALA A 344 12.81 17.11 4.75
CA ALA A 344 13.32 17.63 6.02
C ALA A 344 14.85 17.76 5.91
N LEU A 345 15.41 18.85 6.42
CA LEU A 345 16.84 19.15 6.39
C LEU A 345 17.42 19.08 7.81
N PRO A 346 18.73 18.83 7.97
CA PRO A 346 19.39 18.92 9.28
C PRO A 346 19.33 20.36 9.83
N GLU A 347 19.37 20.52 11.15
CA GLU A 347 19.42 21.86 11.75
C GLU A 347 20.63 22.66 11.23
N GLY A 348 20.37 23.86 10.70
CA GLY A 348 21.41 24.79 10.25
C GLY A 348 21.74 24.80 8.75
N GLU A 349 21.01 24.04 7.92
CA GLU A 349 21.10 24.08 6.45
C GLU A 349 19.87 24.70 5.74
#